data_AF-A0A9X2ULJ8-F1
#
_entry.id   AF-A0A9X2ULJ8-F1
#
_cell.length_a   1.000
_cell.length_b   1.000
_cell.length_c   1.000
_cell.angle_alpha   90.00
_cell.angle_beta   90.00
_cell.angle_gamma   90.00
#
_symmetry.space_group_name_H-M   'P 1'
#
loop_
_entity.id
_entity.type
_entity.pdbx_description
1 polymer ?
#
loop_
_entity_poly.entity_id
_entity_poly.type
_entity_poly.pdbx_seq_one_letter_code
_entity_poly.pdbx_strand_id
1 'polypeptide(L)'
;MGKIEQTIEGFSQVGKRALQRGQRLWRMATSPLRSLPDIVIVGAMKAGTTSLYHYLCQHPNVSGAWSKEVHYFDENYGRNPLWYRSNFDLQGRGISIEATPRYLFDEETLWRMSVLLPDAIVIALLREPVSRAYSHYKHVRRGMGKWGTDHRSFQEAARADIEQAEEKGALGTNRYEDVYHSYVRDKNAVGLRSPVRHAKKACGCRSGVVRML
;
A
#
# COMPACT_ATOMS: atom_id res chain seq x y z
N MET A 1 -10.30 -36.78 -24.06
CA MET A 1 -10.80 -35.38 -23.95
C MET A 1 -9.89 -34.46 -23.14
N GLY A 2 -9.22 -34.89 -22.07
CA GLY A 2 -8.44 -33.97 -21.21
C GLY A 2 -7.19 -33.26 -21.79
N LYS A 3 -6.56 -33.75 -22.88
CA LYS A 3 -5.36 -33.10 -23.46
C LYS A 3 -5.70 -31.86 -24.32
N ILE A 4 -6.89 -31.80 -24.91
CA ILE A 4 -7.30 -30.67 -25.77
C ILE A 4 -7.72 -29.47 -24.92
N GLU A 5 -8.47 -29.70 -23.82
CA GLU A 5 -8.86 -28.64 -22.87
C GLU A 5 -7.64 -27.99 -22.19
N GLN A 6 -6.66 -28.80 -21.75
CA GLN A 6 -5.39 -28.29 -21.20
C GLN A 6 -4.61 -27.43 -22.19
N THR A 7 -4.67 -27.78 -23.49
CA THR A 7 -3.99 -27.02 -24.55
C THR A 7 -4.71 -25.69 -24.80
N ILE A 8 -6.05 -25.68 -24.85
CA ILE A 8 -6.87 -24.47 -25.03
C ILE A 8 -6.71 -23.50 -23.84
N GLU A 9 -6.67 -24.00 -22.61
CA GLU A 9 -6.37 -23.20 -21.42
C GLU A 9 -4.97 -22.59 -21.48
N GLY A 10 -3.97 -23.37 -21.93
CA GLY A 10 -2.61 -22.90 -22.16
C GLY A 10 -2.53 -21.73 -23.16
N PHE A 11 -3.20 -21.85 -24.31
CA PHE A 11 -3.26 -20.78 -25.32
C PHE A 11 -3.97 -19.52 -24.81
N SER A 12 -5.08 -19.69 -24.07
CA SER A 12 -5.80 -18.58 -23.42
C SER A 12 -4.93 -17.84 -22.40
N GLN A 13 -4.13 -18.57 -21.61
CA GLN A 13 -3.20 -17.95 -20.67
C GLN A 13 -2.06 -17.19 -21.34
N VAL A 14 -1.49 -17.71 -22.43
CA VAL A 14 -0.44 -17.01 -23.20
C VAL A 14 -0.97 -15.70 -23.78
N GLY A 15 -2.17 -15.71 -24.36
CA GLY A 15 -2.83 -14.51 -24.89
C GLY A 15 -3.07 -13.44 -23.82
N LYS A 16 -3.57 -13.83 -22.65
CA LYS A 16 -3.78 -12.91 -21.51
C LYS A 16 -2.47 -12.28 -21.02
N ARG A 17 -1.39 -13.08 -20.92
CA ARG A 17 -0.07 -12.58 -20.52
C ARG A 17 0.53 -11.61 -21.54
N ALA A 18 0.38 -11.91 -22.83
CA ALA A 18 0.82 -11.02 -23.90
C ALA A 18 0.07 -9.68 -23.86
N LEU A 19 -1.26 -9.72 -23.67
CA LEU A 19 -2.09 -8.52 -23.54
C LEU A 19 -1.68 -7.68 -22.32
N GLN A 20 -1.52 -8.29 -21.15
CA GLN A 20 -1.09 -7.60 -19.93
C GLN A 20 0.30 -6.95 -20.11
N ARG A 21 1.23 -7.64 -20.78
CA ARG A 21 2.55 -7.07 -21.13
C ARG A 21 2.41 -5.88 -22.07
N GLY A 22 1.61 -6.01 -23.13
CA GLY A 22 1.34 -4.92 -24.07
C GLY A 22 0.74 -3.70 -23.38
N GLN A 23 -0.27 -3.91 -22.53
CA GLN A 23 -0.87 -2.85 -21.72
C GLN A 23 0.16 -2.19 -20.79
N ARG A 24 0.99 -2.97 -20.10
CA ARG A 24 2.02 -2.42 -19.21
C ARG A 24 3.07 -1.60 -19.96
N LEU A 25 3.53 -2.08 -21.12
CA LEU A 25 4.47 -1.35 -21.98
C LEU A 25 3.86 -0.05 -22.49
N TRP A 26 2.61 -0.09 -22.95
CA TRP A 26 1.90 1.11 -23.40
C TRP A 26 1.70 2.12 -22.26
N ARG A 27 1.30 1.65 -21.07
CA ARG A 27 1.16 2.50 -19.87
C ARG A 27 2.48 3.14 -19.46
N MET A 28 3.59 2.40 -19.55
CA MET A 28 4.93 2.94 -19.31
C MET A 28 5.33 3.99 -20.35
N ALA A 29 5.13 3.69 -21.64
CA ALA A 29 5.44 4.61 -22.74
C ALA A 29 4.61 5.90 -22.66
N THR A 30 3.38 5.82 -22.14
CA THR A 30 2.49 6.96 -21.94
C THR A 30 2.57 7.58 -20.54
N SER A 31 3.50 7.15 -19.69
CA SER A 31 3.59 7.61 -18.29
C SER A 31 3.76 9.13 -18.11
N PRO A 32 4.46 9.89 -18.99
CA PRO A 32 4.52 11.34 -18.85
C PRO A 32 3.14 12.01 -19.03
N LEU A 33 2.26 11.41 -19.84
CA LEU A 33 0.91 11.90 -20.16
C LEU A 33 -0.17 11.43 -19.18
N ARG A 34 0.20 10.67 -18.14
CA ARG A 34 -0.70 10.16 -17.10
C ARG A 34 -0.75 11.09 -15.90
N SER A 35 -1.86 11.06 -15.17
CA SER A 35 -2.04 11.84 -13.94
C SER A 35 -1.20 11.25 -12.79
N LEU A 36 -0.95 12.08 -11.78
CA LEU A 36 -0.66 11.61 -10.42
C LEU A 36 -1.97 11.59 -9.64
N PRO A 37 -2.06 10.84 -8.53
CA PRO A 37 -3.29 10.82 -7.74
C PRO A 37 -3.48 12.16 -7.02
N ASP A 38 -4.69 12.69 -7.12
CA ASP A 38 -5.16 13.86 -6.38
C ASP A 38 -5.56 13.48 -4.94
N ILE A 39 -5.92 12.21 -4.72
CA ILE A 39 -6.31 11.68 -3.40
C ILE A 39 -5.56 10.38 -3.13
N VAL A 40 -4.99 10.25 -1.92
CA VAL A 40 -4.35 9.02 -1.46
C VAL A 40 -4.99 8.55 -0.16
N ILE A 41 -5.62 7.38 -0.20
CA ILE A 41 -6.17 6.69 0.98
C ILE A 41 -5.06 5.85 1.60
N VAL A 42 -4.43 6.38 2.66
CA VAL A 42 -3.20 5.83 3.25
C VAL A 42 -3.45 4.73 4.28
N GLY A 43 -4.67 4.58 4.77
CA GLY A 43 -4.94 3.65 5.85
C GLY A 43 -6.30 3.83 6.46
N ALA A 44 -6.61 3.11 7.54
CA ALA A 44 -5.85 2.00 8.09
C ALA A 44 -6.27 0.67 7.46
N MET A 45 -5.35 -0.30 7.41
CA MET A 45 -5.71 -1.65 6.97
C MET A 45 -6.82 -2.23 7.86
N LYS A 46 -7.84 -2.81 7.23
CA LYS A 46 -9.07 -3.35 7.85
C LYS A 46 -10.05 -2.30 8.42
N ALA A 47 -9.90 -1.03 8.02
CA ALA A 47 -10.84 0.06 8.34
C ALA A 47 -11.87 0.36 7.23
N GLY A 48 -11.89 -0.40 6.13
CA GLY A 48 -12.86 -0.20 5.04
C GLY A 48 -12.34 0.60 3.84
N THR A 49 -11.02 0.77 3.72
CA THR A 49 -10.36 1.46 2.60
C THR A 49 -10.72 0.89 1.22
N THR A 50 -10.88 -0.43 1.09
CA THR A 50 -11.35 -1.06 -0.16
C THR A 50 -12.75 -0.60 -0.53
N SER A 51 -13.68 -0.58 0.44
CA SER A 51 -15.06 -0.14 0.19
C SER A 51 -15.10 1.33 -0.21
N LEU A 52 -14.41 2.21 0.53
CA LEU A 52 -14.32 3.63 0.17
C LEU A 52 -13.75 3.83 -1.23
N TYR A 53 -12.63 3.18 -1.55
CA TYR A 53 -12.02 3.26 -2.88
C TYR A 53 -13.00 2.85 -3.98
N HIS A 54 -13.73 1.75 -3.79
CA HIS A 54 -14.73 1.31 -4.77
C HIS A 54 -15.90 2.29 -4.89
N TYR A 55 -16.43 2.84 -3.79
CA TYR A 55 -17.52 3.81 -3.84
C TYR A 55 -17.10 5.11 -4.53
N LEU A 56 -15.89 5.59 -4.28
CA LEU A 56 -15.36 6.77 -4.98
C LEU A 56 -15.23 6.50 -6.49
N CYS A 57 -14.68 5.34 -6.89
CA CYS A 57 -14.57 4.96 -8.30
C CYS A 57 -15.91 4.71 -9.02
N GLN A 58 -17.06 4.69 -8.31
CA GLN A 58 -18.38 4.65 -8.96
C GLN A 58 -18.77 6.00 -9.57
N HIS A 59 -18.14 7.10 -9.12
CA HIS A 59 -18.41 8.42 -9.66
C HIS A 59 -17.75 8.57 -11.06
N PRO A 60 -18.47 9.09 -12.08
CA PRO A 60 -17.97 9.12 -13.47
C PRO A 60 -16.69 9.95 -13.67
N ASN A 61 -16.43 10.92 -12.80
CA ASN A 61 -15.23 11.76 -12.84
C ASN A 61 -14.12 11.32 -11.86
N VAL A 62 -14.19 10.11 -11.33
CA VAL A 62 -13.18 9.56 -10.40
C VAL A 62 -12.60 8.28 -10.99
N SER A 63 -11.29 8.20 -11.05
CA SER A 63 -10.55 7.06 -11.59
C SER A 63 -9.56 6.54 -10.56
N GLY A 64 -9.54 5.22 -10.39
CA GLY A 64 -8.57 4.55 -9.54
C GLY A 64 -7.28 4.19 -10.28
N ALA A 65 -6.25 3.83 -9.53
CA ALA A 65 -5.07 3.15 -10.07
C ALA A 65 -5.44 1.85 -10.81
N TRP A 66 -4.64 1.51 -11.83
CA TRP A 66 -4.76 0.32 -12.66
C TRP A 66 -4.74 -0.97 -11.84
N SER A 67 -3.92 -0.98 -10.80
CA SER A 67 -3.95 -1.97 -9.75
C SER A 67 -4.05 -1.25 -8.42
N LYS A 68 -5.04 -1.62 -7.60
CA LYS A 68 -5.18 -1.09 -6.24
C LYS A 68 -3.97 -1.52 -5.41
N GLU A 69 -3.59 -0.70 -4.43
CA GLU A 69 -2.43 -0.92 -3.56
C GLU A 69 -1.13 -0.93 -4.38
N VAL A 70 -0.78 0.23 -4.94
CA VAL A 70 0.37 0.41 -5.85
C VAL A 70 1.70 0.15 -5.13
N HIS A 71 1.74 0.37 -3.81
CA HIS A 71 2.92 0.17 -2.97
C HIS A 71 4.16 0.90 -3.50
N TYR A 72 3.99 2.14 -3.98
CA TYR A 72 5.08 2.93 -4.50
C TYR A 72 5.95 3.50 -3.40
N PHE A 73 5.36 4.08 -2.36
CA PHE A 73 6.13 4.79 -1.33
C PHE A 73 6.74 3.86 -0.27
N ASP A 74 6.34 2.59 -0.23
CA ASP A 74 6.90 1.54 0.62
C ASP A 74 7.75 0.55 -0.19
N GLU A 75 7.15 -0.47 -0.82
CA GLU A 75 7.85 -1.63 -1.39
C GLU A 75 8.56 -1.30 -2.71
N ASN A 76 8.07 -0.30 -3.46
CA ASN A 76 8.56 0.04 -4.80
C ASN A 76 9.24 1.41 -4.90
N TYR A 77 9.66 2.03 -3.79
CA TYR A 77 10.16 3.42 -3.82
C TYR A 77 11.43 3.61 -4.66
N GLY A 78 12.25 2.56 -4.80
CA GLY A 78 13.41 2.56 -5.70
C GLY A 78 13.06 2.59 -7.20
N ARG A 79 11.78 2.51 -7.57
CA ARG A 79 11.36 2.61 -8.98
C ARG A 79 11.27 4.06 -9.43
N ASN A 80 11.53 4.26 -10.71
CA ASN A 80 11.35 5.54 -11.39
C ASN A 80 9.92 6.10 -11.15
N PRO A 81 9.74 7.40 -10.84
CA PRO A 81 8.41 8.02 -10.70
C PRO A 81 7.48 7.86 -11.92
N LEU A 82 8.03 7.67 -13.12
CA LEU A 82 7.27 7.31 -14.31
C LEU A 82 6.59 5.94 -14.19
N TRP A 83 7.22 4.99 -13.50
CA TRP A 83 6.58 3.73 -13.15
C TRP A 83 5.35 3.96 -12.28
N TYR A 84 5.44 4.87 -11.30
CA TYR A 84 4.30 5.22 -10.46
C TYR A 84 3.17 5.82 -11.28
N ARG A 85 3.46 6.85 -12.10
CA ARG A 85 2.51 7.49 -13.02
C ARG A 85 1.86 6.51 -13.98
N SER A 86 2.58 5.46 -14.41
CA SER A 86 2.03 4.44 -15.30
C SER A 86 0.82 3.71 -14.70
N ASN A 87 0.61 3.75 -13.38
CA ASN A 87 -0.54 3.15 -12.72
C ASN A 87 -1.82 3.99 -12.84
N PHE A 88 -1.78 5.24 -13.28
CA PHE A 88 -2.97 6.12 -13.34
C PHE A 88 -3.40 6.38 -14.79
N ASP A 89 -4.61 6.87 -14.97
CA ASP A 89 -5.13 7.15 -16.31
C ASP A 89 -4.45 8.35 -16.97
N LEU A 90 -4.73 8.56 -18.26
CA LEU A 90 -4.27 9.76 -18.95
C LEU A 90 -4.89 11.00 -18.29
N GLN A 91 -4.14 12.10 -18.29
CA GLN A 91 -4.59 13.37 -17.75
C GLN A 91 -5.90 13.83 -18.41
N GLY A 92 -6.68 14.63 -17.69
CA GLY A 92 -7.97 15.16 -18.16
C GLY A 92 -9.16 14.23 -17.98
N ARG A 93 -8.99 13.10 -17.27
CA ARG A 93 -10.08 12.14 -16.95
C ARG A 93 -10.79 12.39 -15.61
N GLY A 94 -10.56 13.55 -14.99
CA GLY A 94 -11.09 13.89 -13.68
C GLY A 94 -10.11 13.57 -12.55
N ILE A 95 -10.66 13.27 -11.38
CA ILE A 95 -9.91 13.02 -10.15
C ILE A 95 -9.28 11.63 -10.20
N SER A 96 -8.00 11.53 -9.90
CA SER A 96 -7.28 10.26 -9.78
C SER A 96 -7.05 9.90 -8.32
N ILE A 97 -7.31 8.65 -7.95
CA ILE A 97 -7.21 8.19 -6.57
C ILE A 97 -6.33 6.93 -6.43
N GLU A 98 -5.58 6.89 -5.33
CA GLU A 98 -4.86 5.70 -4.87
C GLU A 98 -5.38 5.26 -3.49
N ALA A 99 -5.33 3.95 -3.23
CA ALA A 99 -5.47 3.42 -1.89
C ALA A 99 -4.39 2.38 -1.61
N THR A 100 -3.49 2.69 -0.67
CA THR A 100 -2.48 1.75 -0.14
C THR A 100 -2.49 1.86 1.39
N PRO A 101 -3.31 1.04 2.09
CA PRO A 101 -3.57 1.21 3.53
C PRO A 101 -2.38 1.00 4.47
N ARG A 102 -1.24 0.54 3.92
CA ARG A 102 0.02 0.33 4.62
C ARG A 102 0.79 1.64 4.83
N TYR A 103 0.56 2.64 3.97
CA TYR A 103 1.26 3.92 4.02
C TYR A 103 1.10 4.67 5.35
N LEU A 104 -0.06 4.53 6.01
CA LEU A 104 -0.32 5.15 7.30
C LEU A 104 0.68 4.74 8.40
N PHE A 105 1.32 3.58 8.26
CA PHE A 105 2.15 3.00 9.30
C PHE A 105 3.64 3.29 9.13
N ASP A 106 4.05 3.92 8.02
CA ASP A 106 5.45 4.21 7.71
C ASP A 106 5.68 5.72 7.60
N GLU A 107 6.48 6.28 8.51
CA GLU A 107 6.78 7.72 8.56
C GLU A 107 7.52 8.17 7.28
N GLU A 108 8.43 7.32 6.79
CA GLU A 108 9.20 7.61 5.58
C GLU A 108 8.28 7.65 4.35
N THR A 109 7.30 6.76 4.29
CA THR A 109 6.29 6.76 3.23
C THR A 109 5.55 8.10 3.16
N LEU A 110 5.07 8.63 4.28
CA LEU A 110 4.36 9.91 4.30
C LEU A 110 5.26 11.08 3.92
N TRP A 111 6.54 11.06 4.34
CA TRP A 111 7.50 12.06 3.92
C TRP A 111 7.75 12.01 2.41
N ARG A 112 7.98 10.83 1.85
CA ARG A 112 8.17 10.63 0.40
C ARG A 112 6.94 11.09 -0.40
N MET A 113 5.74 10.84 0.12
CA MET A 113 4.48 11.33 -0.47
C MET A 113 4.45 12.86 -0.49
N SER A 114 4.83 13.54 0.60
CA SER A 114 4.81 15.00 0.66
C SER A 114 5.73 15.66 -0.37
N VAL A 115 6.79 14.97 -0.80
CA VAL A 115 7.73 15.45 -1.83
C VAL A 115 7.16 15.26 -3.23
N LEU A 116 6.57 14.09 -3.54
CA LEU A 116 6.09 13.79 -4.88
C LEU A 116 4.66 14.30 -5.15
N LEU A 117 3.83 14.38 -4.11
CA LEU A 117 2.40 14.67 -4.16
C LEU A 117 2.06 15.81 -3.18
N PRO A 118 2.66 17.00 -3.32
CA PRO A 118 2.49 18.08 -2.35
C PRO A 118 1.05 18.58 -2.24
N ASP A 119 0.28 18.47 -3.32
CA ASP A 119 -1.11 18.96 -3.41
C ASP A 119 -2.16 17.86 -3.19
N ALA A 120 -1.75 16.61 -2.97
CA ALA A 120 -2.70 15.51 -2.85
C ALA A 120 -3.42 15.52 -1.49
N ILE A 121 -4.71 15.22 -1.51
CA ILE A 121 -5.52 15.01 -0.31
C ILE A 121 -5.20 13.64 0.28
N VAL A 122 -4.79 13.62 1.54
CA VAL A 122 -4.49 12.37 2.26
C VAL A 122 -5.69 11.98 3.12
N ILE A 123 -6.25 10.79 2.90
CA ILE A 123 -7.39 10.26 3.67
C ILE A 123 -6.93 9.09 4.53
N ALA A 124 -7.19 9.17 5.84
CA ALA A 124 -7.01 8.08 6.78
C ALA A 124 -8.36 7.65 7.36
N LEU A 125 -8.75 6.41 7.11
CA LEU A 125 -9.92 5.77 7.70
C LEU A 125 -9.51 5.02 8.97
N LEU A 126 -10.07 5.42 10.10
CA LEU A 126 -9.84 4.73 11.37
C LEU A 126 -11.04 3.85 11.72
N ARG A 127 -10.78 2.86 12.57
CA ARG A 127 -11.78 1.93 13.10
C ARG A 127 -11.48 1.69 14.57
N GLU A 128 -12.52 1.37 15.34
CA GLU A 128 -12.38 0.91 16.73
C GLU A 128 -11.24 -0.15 16.81
N PRO A 129 -10.23 0.10 17.67
CA PRO A 129 -8.94 -0.58 17.60
C PRO A 129 -9.04 -2.09 17.82
N VAL A 130 -9.89 -2.56 18.75
CA VAL A 130 -10.07 -3.98 19.05
C VAL A 130 -10.71 -4.69 17.85
N SER A 131 -11.76 -4.11 17.28
CA SER A 131 -12.45 -4.62 16.09
C SER A 131 -11.54 -4.66 14.87
N ARG A 132 -10.69 -3.64 14.70
CA ARG A 132 -9.68 -3.58 13.64
C ARG A 132 -8.63 -4.69 13.82
N ALA A 133 -8.10 -4.85 15.05
CA ALA A 133 -7.14 -5.91 15.38
C ALA A 133 -7.73 -7.31 15.13
N TYR A 134 -8.95 -7.57 15.58
CA TYR A 134 -9.64 -8.84 15.32
C TYR A 134 -9.89 -9.08 13.83
N SER A 135 -10.24 -8.04 13.07
CA SER A 135 -10.37 -8.15 11.61
C SER A 135 -9.04 -8.45 10.91
N HIS A 136 -7.94 -7.88 11.42
CA HIS A 136 -6.60 -8.15 10.94
C HIS A 136 -6.18 -9.60 11.21
N TYR A 137 -6.36 -10.07 12.45
CA TYR A 137 -6.14 -11.47 12.84
C TYR A 137 -6.87 -12.44 11.89
N LYS A 138 -8.17 -12.23 11.64
CA LYS A 138 -8.95 -13.06 10.71
C LYS A 138 -8.41 -13.01 9.28
N HIS A 139 -7.86 -11.89 8.84
CA HIS A 139 -7.29 -11.74 7.51
C HIS A 139 -6.00 -12.53 7.36
N VAL A 140 -5.09 -12.45 8.34
CA VAL A 140 -3.85 -13.25 8.39
C VAL A 140 -4.17 -14.75 8.48
N ARG A 141 -5.10 -15.15 9.36
CA ARG A 141 -5.51 -16.55 9.53
C ARG A 141 -6.09 -17.19 8.28
N ARG A 142 -6.72 -16.40 7.39
CA ARG A 142 -7.24 -16.85 6.09
C ARG A 142 -6.16 -16.99 5.01
N GLY A 143 -4.88 -16.78 5.36
CA GLY A 143 -3.77 -16.82 4.42
C GLY A 143 -3.73 -15.61 3.48
N MET A 144 -4.50 -14.56 3.77
CA MET A 144 -4.49 -13.33 2.98
C MET A 144 -3.37 -12.36 3.37
N GLY A 145 -2.57 -12.71 4.40
CA GLY A 145 -1.34 -12.00 4.72
C GLY A 145 -0.16 -12.48 3.88
N LYS A 146 0.80 -11.59 3.58
CA LYS A 146 2.01 -11.90 2.80
C LYS A 146 2.95 -12.93 3.45
N TRP A 147 2.74 -13.30 4.71
CA TRP A 147 3.75 -13.95 5.56
C TRP A 147 3.28 -15.25 6.25
N GLY A 148 2.21 -15.87 5.73
CA GLY A 148 1.69 -17.16 6.22
C GLY A 148 0.44 -17.05 7.09
N THR A 149 -0.05 -18.21 7.54
CA THR A 149 -1.23 -18.33 8.40
C THR A 149 -0.83 -18.41 9.87
N ASP A 150 -1.39 -17.52 10.69
CA ASP A 150 -1.32 -17.66 12.14
C ASP A 150 -2.43 -18.60 12.61
N HIS A 151 -2.04 -19.71 13.25
CA HIS A 151 -2.97 -20.73 13.76
C HIS A 151 -3.35 -20.53 15.23
N ARG A 152 -2.73 -19.57 15.92
CA ARG A 152 -3.05 -19.24 17.31
C ARG A 152 -4.47 -18.69 17.45
N SER A 153 -5.02 -18.76 18.65
CA SER A 153 -6.23 -18.01 19.01
C SER A 153 -5.98 -16.50 18.94
N PHE A 154 -7.06 -15.70 18.92
CA PHE A 154 -6.92 -14.24 18.92
C PHE A 154 -6.22 -13.75 20.20
N GLN A 155 -6.54 -14.32 21.36
CA GLN A 155 -5.90 -13.94 22.62
C GLN A 155 -4.39 -14.23 22.62
N GLU A 156 -3.97 -15.39 22.13
CA GLU A 156 -2.55 -15.76 22.06
C GLU A 156 -1.79 -14.88 21.06
N ALA A 157 -2.37 -14.62 19.88
CA ALA A 157 -1.76 -13.73 18.88
C ALA A 157 -1.62 -12.30 19.42
N ALA A 158 -2.66 -11.77 20.07
CA ALA A 158 -2.65 -10.44 20.65
C ALA A 158 -1.65 -10.31 21.81
N ARG A 159 -1.55 -11.32 22.70
CA ARG A 159 -0.54 -11.34 23.76
C ARG A 159 0.88 -11.32 23.19
N ALA A 160 1.14 -12.18 22.20
CA ALA A 160 2.45 -12.23 21.55
C ALA A 160 2.81 -10.92 20.85
N ASP A 161 1.84 -10.23 20.22
CA ASP A 161 2.07 -8.90 19.64
C ASP A 161 2.44 -7.86 20.69
N ILE A 162 1.76 -7.89 21.84
CA ILE A 162 2.02 -6.96 22.95
C ILE A 162 3.41 -7.24 23.55
N GLU A 163 3.73 -8.50 23.85
CA GLU A 163 5.05 -8.92 24.35
C GLU A 163 6.16 -8.49 23.39
N GLN A 164 5.98 -8.71 22.08
CA GLN A 164 6.96 -8.29 21.09
C GLN A 164 7.08 -6.76 20.97
N ALA A 165 5.97 -6.03 21.14
CA ALA A 165 6.00 -4.58 21.19
C ALA A 165 6.73 -4.07 22.45
N GLU A 166 6.58 -4.73 23.59
CA GLU A 166 7.31 -4.43 24.83
C GLU A 166 8.81 -4.66 24.66
N GLU A 167 9.21 -5.82 24.14
CA GLU A 167 10.61 -6.16 23.87
C GLU A 167 11.30 -5.15 22.95
N LYS A 168 10.56 -4.63 21.97
CA LYS A 168 11.05 -3.59 21.05
C LYS A 168 11.00 -2.19 21.63
N GLY A 169 10.48 -2.01 22.85
CA GLY A 169 10.25 -0.69 23.44
C GLY A 169 9.25 0.15 22.63
N ALA A 170 8.34 -0.51 21.91
CA ALA A 170 7.36 0.08 21.02
C ALA A 170 6.07 0.50 21.73
N LEU A 171 5.81 -0.05 22.92
CA LEU A 171 4.65 0.37 23.72
C LEU A 171 4.80 1.83 24.18
N GLY A 172 3.81 2.65 23.86
CA GLY A 172 3.80 4.07 24.22
C GLY A 172 4.65 4.97 23.32
N THR A 173 5.26 4.44 22.26
CA THR A 173 5.85 5.28 21.21
C THR A 173 4.77 5.70 20.21
N ASN A 174 4.88 6.91 19.65
CA ASN A 174 4.07 7.31 18.50
C ASN A 174 4.53 6.63 17.19
N ARG A 175 5.47 5.67 17.27
CA ARG A 175 6.03 4.95 16.12
C ARG A 175 5.31 3.63 15.94
N TYR A 176 4.16 3.71 15.28
CA TYR A 176 3.32 2.55 14.97
C TYR A 176 4.04 1.48 14.12
N GLU A 177 5.10 1.87 13.40
CA GLU A 177 6.04 1.01 12.68
C GLU A 177 6.56 -0.15 13.55
N ASP A 178 6.92 0.14 14.80
CA ASP A 178 7.56 -0.83 15.71
C ASP A 178 6.58 -1.94 16.16
N VAL A 179 5.29 -1.61 16.23
CA VAL A 179 4.18 -2.54 16.57
C VAL A 179 3.68 -3.28 15.33
N TYR A 180 3.60 -2.63 14.16
CA TYR A 180 3.08 -3.26 12.94
C TYR A 180 4.00 -4.35 12.39
N HIS A 181 5.31 -4.24 12.65
CA HIS A 181 6.30 -5.25 12.27
C HIS A 181 6.34 -6.48 13.19
N SER A 182 5.41 -6.65 14.14
CA SER A 182 5.28 -7.91 14.90
C SER A 182 4.87 -9.08 13.99
N TYR A 183 3.92 -8.83 13.08
CA TYR A 183 3.42 -9.81 12.10
C TYR A 183 4.34 -10.00 10.88
N VAL A 184 5.31 -9.10 10.67
CA VAL A 184 6.27 -9.21 9.57
C VAL A 184 7.45 -10.02 10.08
N ARG A 185 7.30 -11.35 10.05
CA ARG A 185 8.42 -12.26 10.26
C ARG A 185 9.51 -11.91 9.24
N ASP A 186 10.64 -11.50 9.80
CA ASP A 186 11.95 -11.36 9.19
C ASP A 186 12.12 -10.30 8.07
N LYS A 187 12.39 -9.05 8.49
CA LYS A 187 13.00 -8.04 7.60
C LYS A 187 14.40 -8.48 7.11
N ASN A 188 15.05 -9.49 7.70
CA ASN A 188 16.39 -9.90 7.30
C ASN A 188 16.42 -10.79 6.05
N ALA A 189 15.28 -11.30 5.56
CA ALA A 189 15.21 -12.09 4.34
C ALA A 189 15.30 -11.26 3.05
N VAL A 190 15.07 -9.95 3.13
CA VAL A 190 15.18 -9.02 2.00
C VAL A 190 16.23 -8.00 2.40
N GLY A 191 17.43 -8.07 1.82
CA GLY A 191 18.60 -7.25 2.14
C GLY A 191 18.46 -5.74 1.90
N LEU A 192 17.36 -5.13 2.31
CA LEU A 192 17.11 -3.70 2.33
C LEU A 192 17.68 -3.15 3.63
N ARG A 193 18.97 -2.82 3.61
CA ARG A 193 19.55 -1.93 4.64
C ARG A 193 18.89 -0.56 4.47
N SER A 194 18.10 -0.13 5.44
CA SER A 194 17.67 1.26 5.56
C SER A 194 18.94 2.14 5.67
N PRO A 195 19.20 3.05 4.71
CA PRO A 195 20.34 3.94 4.80
C PRO A 195 19.93 5.17 5.60
N VAL A 196 19.74 5.03 6.91
CA VAL A 196 19.55 6.18 7.80
C VAL A 196 20.54 6.10 8.95
N ARG A 197 21.80 6.38 8.64
CA ARG A 197 22.68 7.06 9.58
C ARG A 197 23.10 8.37 8.91
N HIS A 198 22.61 9.48 9.48
CA HIS A 198 23.01 10.86 9.22
C HIS A 198 22.32 11.57 8.04
N ALA A 199 21.14 12.15 8.31
CA ALA A 199 20.71 13.39 7.65
C ALA A 199 19.78 14.20 8.58
N LYS A 200 20.16 14.37 9.86
CA LYS A 200 19.61 15.43 10.70
C LYS A 200 20.55 16.63 10.62
N LYS A 201 20.30 17.52 9.66
CA LYS A 201 20.62 18.96 9.62
C LYS A 201 20.84 19.38 8.17
N ALA A 202 19.83 20.07 7.63
CA ALA A 202 19.91 21.15 6.64
C ALA A 202 18.73 21.06 5.67
N CYS A 203 17.56 21.56 6.07
CA CYS A 203 16.75 22.37 5.17
C CYS A 203 15.66 23.09 5.99
N GLY A 204 15.70 24.41 6.01
CA GLY A 204 14.69 25.26 6.65
C GLY A 204 13.42 25.37 5.78
N CYS A 205 12.73 24.25 5.54
CA CYS A 205 11.44 24.25 4.87
C CYS A 205 10.31 24.32 5.89
N ARG A 206 9.43 25.30 5.71
CA ARG A 206 8.29 25.62 6.58
C ARG A 206 7.45 24.36 6.79
N SER A 207 7.10 24.10 8.04
CA SER A 207 6.20 23.04 8.49
C SER A 207 4.86 23.13 7.76
N GLY A 208 4.68 22.33 6.71
CA GLY A 208 3.38 22.07 6.11
C GLY A 208 2.55 21.27 7.11
N VAL A 209 1.54 21.92 7.69
CA VAL A 209 0.57 21.26 8.56
C VAL A 209 -0.21 20.26 7.72
N VAL A 210 -0.02 18.97 7.99
CA VAL A 210 -0.91 17.91 7.47
C VAL A 210 -2.28 18.17 8.08
N ARG A 211 -3.21 18.70 7.29
CA ARG A 211 -4.61 18.87 7.69
C ARG A 211 -5.26 17.48 7.71
N MET A 212 -5.32 16.85 8.88
CA MET A 212 -6.27 15.78 9.14
C MET A 212 -7.67 16.40 9.22
N LEU A 213 -8.57 16.00 8.32
CA LEU A 213 -10.01 16.23 8.43
C LEU A 213 -10.66 15.05 9.16
#